data_AF-A0A0B1T0V1-F1
#
_entry.id   AF-A0A0B1T0V1-F1
#
_cell.length_a   1.000
_cell.length_b   1.000
_cell.length_c   1.000
_cell.angle_alpha   90.00
_cell.angle_beta   90.00
_cell.angle_gamma   90.00
#
_symmetry.space_group_name_H-M   'P 1'
#
loop_
_entity.id
_entity.type
_entity.pdbx_description
1 polymer ?
#
loop_
_entity_poly.entity_id
_entity_poly.type
_entity_poly.pdbx_seq_one_letter_code
_entity_poly.pdbx_strand_id
1 'polypeptide(L)'
;MDAVARMAAFWNIPIIGYMAASNSLSDKKAYPTLARISLRTTSSIAEATCALLRHYGWYKVAIVTNTGNVAYDRAYAFEEVFHAKKITVVKKIIFDEWADSKAMAASGLLNELKNTARIIICLFSNTRESSREFLTAANTQGMSVNEFAYILPWLQDGAKDTSPWIGTDGSVLQKVKDQYANAIIVDDVNSFDNSIIGPFVERIKDAGLTEADVDIANIYGYLYLFDALKLYALTARKVMNMTGDSRNLVNGRVMWNSMRRLKFTGMLGVSGLASGIVTMDDRSERAPLYRGFFVSPNIDQVIPMVHMEPTMIDKCDGLANRSGCYEIVVTDMMRDFWPSVDRRMPKDEPSCGFRGERCDFTLLIIGGALIAVVMLALVGAFALHRLIEKRALDKLPFRIYRDDMQFIDEEQLKSMLSLGSTRTKMSNANYGSRNHAIIGTNTHVIYHKGTLQDIIYNDNIQLDQKFHGAFIRDILGGLEYLHASAIGCHGSLTTWSCLIDRNWMIKLTDYGIADPLERWEKEQAVSVEALKGEDDKSQATQSTS
;
A
#
# COMPACT_ATOMS: atom_id res chain seq x y z
N MET A 1 -15.79 -16.71 43.23
CA MET A 1 -14.47 -17.28 43.60
C MET A 1 -13.59 -16.28 44.33
N ASP A 2 -13.40 -15.06 43.81
CA ASP A 2 -12.52 -14.04 44.41
C ASP A 2 -12.73 -13.84 45.93
N ALA A 3 -13.96 -13.50 46.35
CA ALA A 3 -14.29 -13.30 47.76
C ALA A 3 -13.95 -14.53 48.63
N VAL A 4 -14.28 -15.73 48.16
CA VAL A 4 -14.01 -16.99 48.87
C VAL A 4 -12.50 -17.23 48.99
N ALA A 5 -11.73 -16.97 47.93
CA ALA A 5 -10.28 -17.14 47.96
C ALA A 5 -9.59 -16.14 48.92
N ARG A 6 -10.11 -14.90 49.02
CA ARG A 6 -9.62 -13.92 50.02
C ARG A 6 -9.95 -14.34 51.45
N MET A 7 -11.15 -14.85 51.69
CA MET A 7 -11.54 -15.38 53.00
C MET A 7 -10.72 -16.61 53.38
N ALA A 8 -10.48 -17.52 52.44
CA ALA A 8 -9.64 -18.70 52.64
C ALA A 8 -8.18 -18.30 52.93
N ALA A 9 -7.67 -17.26 52.27
CA ALA A 9 -6.35 -16.71 52.57
C ALA A 9 -6.29 -16.12 54.00
N PHE A 10 -7.33 -15.40 54.42
CA PHE A 10 -7.43 -14.83 55.77
C PHE A 10 -7.49 -15.91 56.86
N TRP A 11 -8.29 -16.96 56.66
CA TRP A 11 -8.40 -18.09 57.59
C TRP A 11 -7.29 -19.15 57.43
N ASN A 12 -6.36 -18.95 56.49
CA ASN A 12 -5.31 -19.91 56.12
C ASN A 12 -5.86 -21.32 55.85
N ILE A 13 -6.90 -21.41 55.02
CA ILE A 13 -7.53 -22.66 54.59
C ILE A 13 -7.10 -22.96 53.15
N PRO A 14 -6.73 -24.22 52.81
CA PRO A 14 -6.40 -24.58 51.44
C PRO A 14 -7.65 -24.54 50.56
N ILE A 15 -7.54 -23.94 49.38
CA ILE A 15 -8.63 -23.90 48.41
C ILE A 15 -8.12 -24.28 47.03
N ILE A 16 -8.87 -25.15 46.34
CA ILE A 16 -8.56 -25.60 44.98
C ILE A 16 -9.67 -25.11 44.05
N GLY A 17 -9.34 -24.17 43.17
CA GLY A 17 -10.25 -23.69 42.14
C GLY A 17 -10.27 -24.63 40.94
N TYR A 18 -11.36 -25.36 40.74
CA TYR A 18 -11.52 -26.32 39.63
C TYR A 18 -11.99 -25.67 38.31
N MET A 19 -12.68 -24.53 38.37
CA MET A 19 -13.11 -23.75 37.18
C MET A 19 -12.71 -22.27 37.26
N ALA A 20 -11.66 -21.96 38.03
CA ALA A 20 -11.22 -20.60 38.28
C ALA A 20 -10.32 -20.05 37.14
N ALA A 21 -10.95 -19.56 36.05
CA ALA A 21 -10.27 -19.16 34.81
C ALA A 21 -9.63 -17.76 34.84
N SER A 22 -10.16 -16.81 35.63
CA SER A 22 -9.72 -15.41 35.62
C SER A 22 -8.24 -15.25 35.98
N ASN A 23 -7.54 -14.36 35.25
CA ASN A 23 -6.13 -14.06 35.49
C ASN A 23 -5.89 -13.31 36.82
N SER A 24 -6.89 -12.60 37.34
CA SER A 24 -6.77 -11.93 38.64
C SER A 24 -6.41 -12.90 39.78
N LEU A 25 -6.92 -14.13 39.69
CA LEU A 25 -6.69 -15.21 40.67
C LEU A 25 -5.28 -15.81 40.60
N SER A 26 -4.47 -15.42 39.61
CA SER A 26 -3.07 -15.81 39.48
C SER A 26 -2.20 -15.17 40.57
N ASP A 27 -2.61 -14.06 41.21
CA ASP A 27 -1.78 -13.33 42.17
C ASP A 27 -1.65 -14.06 43.52
N LYS A 28 -0.52 -14.75 43.73
CA LYS A 28 -0.23 -15.48 44.98
C LYS A 28 0.06 -14.60 46.18
N LYS A 29 0.22 -13.27 46.01
CA LYS A 29 0.26 -12.34 47.15
C LYS A 29 -1.14 -12.15 47.73
N ALA A 30 -2.14 -12.00 46.88
CA ALA A 30 -3.55 -11.90 47.29
C ALA A 30 -4.16 -13.26 47.67
N TYR A 31 -3.78 -14.34 46.97
CA TYR A 31 -4.33 -15.68 47.17
C TYR A 31 -3.24 -16.73 47.49
N PRO A 32 -2.59 -16.64 48.65
CA PRO A 32 -1.45 -17.51 49.03
C PRO A 32 -1.81 -18.98 49.27
N THR A 33 -3.09 -19.33 49.40
CA THR A 33 -3.57 -20.70 49.66
C THR A 33 -4.36 -21.29 48.49
N LEU A 34 -4.45 -20.56 47.36
CA LEU A 34 -5.22 -20.95 46.18
C LEU A 34 -4.36 -21.75 45.20
N ALA A 35 -4.76 -23.00 44.98
CA ALA A 35 -4.31 -23.82 43.86
C ALA A 35 -5.37 -23.83 42.75
N ARG A 36 -4.97 -23.95 41.48
CA ARG A 36 -5.89 -23.97 40.34
C ARG A 36 -5.60 -25.14 39.44
N ILE A 37 -6.63 -25.93 39.11
CA ILE A 37 -6.47 -27.15 38.30
C ILE A 37 -7.11 -27.06 36.90
N SER A 38 -7.78 -25.95 36.61
CA SER A 38 -8.36 -25.72 35.30
C SER A 38 -7.28 -25.51 34.24
N LEU A 39 -7.46 -26.12 33.07
CA LEU A 39 -6.66 -25.84 31.86
C LEU A 39 -7.18 -24.62 31.09
N ARG A 40 -8.25 -23.95 31.54
CA ARG A 40 -8.87 -22.85 30.78
C ARG A 40 -8.55 -21.48 31.36
N THR A 41 -7.36 -21.31 31.95
CA THR A 41 -6.94 -19.99 32.46
C THR A 41 -6.44 -19.10 31.32
N THR A 42 -6.69 -17.79 31.43
CA THR A 42 -6.30 -16.84 30.39
C THR A 42 -4.79 -16.74 30.20
N SER A 43 -4.01 -16.82 31.28
CA SER A 43 -2.55 -16.79 31.23
C SER A 43 -1.98 -18.03 30.53
N SER A 44 -2.50 -19.22 30.86
CA SER A 44 -2.01 -20.48 30.29
C SER A 44 -2.24 -20.55 28.78
N ILE A 45 -3.40 -20.10 28.30
CA ILE A 45 -3.67 -20.06 26.85
C ILE A 45 -2.88 -18.94 26.15
N ALA A 46 -2.59 -17.83 26.84
CA ALA A 46 -1.72 -16.78 26.31
C ALA A 46 -0.28 -17.30 26.13
N GLU A 47 0.24 -18.06 27.10
CA GLU A 47 1.55 -18.72 26.98
C GLU A 47 1.58 -19.73 25.83
N ALA A 48 0.52 -20.52 25.66
CA ALA A 48 0.40 -21.47 24.55
C ALA A 48 0.32 -20.77 23.18
N THR A 49 -0.48 -19.70 23.09
CA THR A 49 -0.58 -18.87 21.89
C THR A 49 0.78 -18.24 21.56
N CYS A 50 1.50 -17.76 22.57
CA CYS A 50 2.85 -17.22 22.39
C CYS A 50 3.84 -18.29 21.89
N ALA A 51 3.77 -19.52 22.41
CA ALA A 51 4.62 -20.61 21.96
C ALA A 51 4.34 -20.97 20.49
N LEU A 52 3.06 -21.03 20.10
CA LEU A 52 2.64 -21.21 18.71
C LEU A 52 3.22 -20.12 17.79
N LEU A 53 3.08 -18.85 18.16
CA LEU A 53 3.60 -17.72 17.39
C LEU A 53 5.12 -17.83 17.20
N ARG A 54 5.86 -18.16 18.26
CA ARG A 54 7.32 -18.33 18.19
C ARG A 54 7.75 -19.51 17.33
N HIS A 55 7.00 -20.61 17.35
CA HIS A 55 7.28 -21.80 16.54
C HIS A 55 7.23 -21.50 15.04
N TYR A 56 6.24 -20.70 14.61
CA TYR A 56 6.10 -20.29 13.21
C TYR A 56 6.84 -19.00 12.83
N GLY A 57 7.61 -18.42 13.75
CA GLY A 57 8.39 -17.21 13.49
C GLY A 57 7.55 -15.94 13.32
N TRP A 58 6.36 -15.89 13.93
CA TRP A 58 5.49 -14.71 13.95
C TRP A 58 5.79 -13.84 15.16
N TYR A 59 6.41 -12.68 14.93
CA TYR A 59 6.81 -11.77 16.01
C TYR A 59 6.02 -10.46 16.00
N LYS A 60 5.35 -10.13 14.89
CA LYS A 60 4.46 -8.96 14.76
C LYS A 60 3.01 -9.41 14.64
N VAL A 61 2.18 -9.03 15.60
CA VAL A 61 0.77 -9.46 15.67
C VAL A 61 -0.14 -8.26 15.96
N ALA A 62 -1.39 -8.31 15.49
CA ALA A 62 -2.43 -7.40 15.92
C ALA A 62 -3.41 -8.10 16.86
N ILE A 63 -3.95 -7.35 17.82
CA ILE A 63 -5.01 -7.83 18.72
C ILE A 63 -6.31 -7.17 18.32
N VAL A 64 -7.35 -7.97 18.18
CA VAL A 64 -8.73 -7.51 18.00
C VAL A 64 -9.54 -7.94 19.22
N THR A 65 -10.26 -7.01 19.82
CA THR A 65 -11.05 -7.23 21.03
C THR A 65 -12.31 -6.37 21.01
N ASN A 66 -13.12 -6.43 22.06
CA ASN A 66 -14.31 -5.60 22.23
C ASN A 66 -14.30 -4.84 23.56
N THR A 67 -15.26 -3.93 23.73
CA THR A 67 -15.54 -3.26 25.00
C THR A 67 -16.05 -4.27 26.04
N GLY A 68 -15.63 -4.10 27.29
CA GLY A 68 -16.06 -4.95 28.41
C GLY A 68 -14.92 -5.41 29.30
N ASN A 69 -15.22 -5.68 30.57
CA ASN A 69 -14.22 -6.04 31.58
C ASN A 69 -13.54 -7.37 31.24
N VAL A 70 -14.30 -8.36 30.75
CA VAL A 70 -13.77 -9.68 30.39
C VAL A 70 -12.79 -9.58 29.22
N ALA A 71 -13.18 -8.88 28.14
CA ALA A 71 -12.32 -8.62 27.00
C ALA A 71 -11.04 -7.86 27.39
N TYR A 72 -11.17 -6.84 28.25
CA TYR A 72 -10.03 -6.09 28.77
C TYR A 72 -9.04 -6.98 29.55
N ASP A 73 -9.54 -7.78 30.49
CA ASP A 73 -8.72 -8.72 31.27
C ASP A 73 -8.00 -9.73 30.36
N ARG A 74 -8.68 -10.21 29.31
CA ARG A 74 -8.10 -11.12 28.31
C ARG A 74 -7.00 -10.44 27.51
N ALA A 75 -7.25 -9.26 26.95
CA ALA A 75 -6.26 -8.51 26.19
C ALA A 75 -5.03 -8.16 27.03
N TYR A 76 -5.23 -7.71 28.26
CA TYR A 76 -4.15 -7.35 29.19
C TYR A 76 -3.25 -8.56 29.51
N ALA A 77 -3.83 -9.74 29.79
CA ALA A 77 -3.07 -10.96 30.06
C ALA A 77 -2.22 -11.40 28.86
N PHE A 78 -2.76 -11.29 27.64
CA PHE A 78 -2.02 -11.61 26.42
C PHE A 78 -0.89 -10.62 26.16
N GLU A 79 -1.13 -9.31 26.36
CA GLU A 79 -0.11 -8.28 26.22
C GLU A 79 1.07 -8.53 27.19
N GLU A 80 0.79 -8.84 28.45
CA GLU A 80 1.83 -9.14 29.46
C GLU A 80 2.75 -10.30 29.00
N VAL A 81 2.16 -11.39 28.51
CA VAL A 81 2.92 -12.56 28.02
C VAL A 81 3.70 -12.22 26.74
N PHE A 82 3.09 -11.50 25.80
CA PHE A 82 3.76 -11.12 24.55
C PHE A 82 4.94 -10.19 24.78
N HIS A 83 4.80 -9.21 25.67
CA HIS A 83 5.91 -8.34 26.06
C HIS A 83 7.04 -9.13 26.71
N ALA A 84 6.74 -10.06 27.63
CA ALA A 84 7.74 -10.90 28.29
C ALA A 84 8.50 -11.82 27.31
N LYS A 85 7.85 -12.24 26.22
CA LYS A 85 8.40 -13.19 25.24
C LYS A 85 8.83 -12.56 23.91
N LYS A 86 8.94 -11.22 23.86
CA LYS A 86 9.41 -10.43 22.70
C LYS A 86 8.53 -10.53 21.45
N ILE A 87 7.22 -10.69 21.63
CA ILE A 87 6.23 -10.54 20.55
C ILE A 87 5.71 -9.10 20.59
N THR A 88 5.73 -8.43 19.44
CA THR A 88 5.31 -7.04 19.32
C THR A 88 3.86 -6.96 18.85
N VAL A 89 3.01 -6.35 19.68
CA VAL A 89 1.64 -6.00 19.28
C VAL A 89 1.68 -4.71 18.47
N VAL A 90 1.51 -4.81 17.15
CA VAL A 90 1.62 -3.65 16.23
C VAL A 90 0.40 -2.73 16.32
N LYS A 91 -0.77 -3.30 16.57
CA LYS A 91 -2.02 -2.56 16.68
C LYS A 91 -3.01 -3.34 17.54
N LYS A 92 -3.77 -2.60 18.36
CA LYS A 92 -4.94 -3.09 19.08
C LYS A 92 -6.18 -2.39 18.54
N ILE A 93 -7.17 -3.19 18.14
CA ILE A 93 -8.48 -2.71 17.65
C ILE A 93 -9.54 -3.16 18.64
N ILE A 94 -10.43 -2.24 18.99
CA ILE A 94 -11.50 -2.47 19.96
C ILE A 94 -12.83 -2.14 19.28
N PHE A 95 -13.70 -3.15 19.19
CA PHE A 95 -15.07 -2.99 18.71
C PHE A 95 -16.05 -2.83 19.87
N ASP A 96 -17.29 -2.44 19.57
CA ASP A 96 -18.38 -2.56 20.55
C ASP A 96 -18.69 -4.04 20.80
N GLU A 97 -19.08 -4.38 22.03
CA GLU A 97 -19.41 -5.75 22.47
C GLU A 97 -20.51 -6.39 21.64
N TRP A 98 -21.47 -5.60 21.18
CA TRP A 98 -22.63 -6.04 20.40
C TRP A 98 -22.56 -5.62 18.93
N ALA A 99 -21.37 -5.24 18.44
CA ALA A 99 -21.20 -4.88 17.04
C ALA A 99 -21.47 -6.07 16.11
N ASP A 100 -22.32 -5.86 15.10
CA ASP A 100 -22.54 -6.83 14.05
C ASP A 100 -21.46 -6.71 12.95
N SER A 101 -21.43 -7.70 12.05
CA SER A 101 -20.48 -7.69 10.93
C SER A 101 -20.56 -6.43 10.05
N LYS A 102 -21.74 -5.80 9.93
CA LYS A 102 -21.94 -4.57 9.14
C LYS A 102 -21.37 -3.34 9.85
N ALA A 103 -21.60 -3.19 11.15
CA ALA A 103 -21.04 -2.11 11.96
C ALA A 103 -19.51 -2.22 12.03
N MET A 104 -18.97 -3.43 12.18
CA MET A 104 -17.53 -3.66 12.12
C MET A 104 -16.95 -3.25 10.76
N ALA A 105 -17.60 -3.60 9.66
CA ALA A 105 -17.19 -3.19 8.32
C ALA A 105 -17.28 -1.66 8.10
N ALA A 106 -18.31 -1.01 8.62
CA ALA A 106 -18.53 0.44 8.51
C ALA A 106 -17.56 1.27 9.36
N SER A 107 -16.96 0.68 10.40
CA SER A 107 -16.06 1.38 11.33
C SER A 107 -14.76 1.92 10.71
N GLY A 108 -14.34 1.38 9.55
CA GLY A 108 -13.03 1.66 8.95
C GLY A 108 -11.83 1.00 9.65
N LEU A 109 -12.03 0.41 10.82
CA LEU A 109 -10.97 -0.24 11.61
C LEU A 109 -10.38 -1.48 10.90
N LEU A 110 -11.19 -2.20 10.12
CA LEU A 110 -10.71 -3.34 9.32
C LEU A 110 -9.71 -2.92 8.23
N ASN A 111 -9.88 -1.73 7.65
CA ASN A 111 -8.91 -1.20 6.68
C ASN A 111 -7.58 -0.85 7.35
N GLU A 112 -7.63 -0.31 8.57
CA GLU A 112 -6.42 -0.08 9.36
C GLU A 112 -5.72 -1.41 9.70
N LEU A 113 -6.47 -2.44 10.09
CA LEU A 113 -5.95 -3.77 10.38
C LEU A 113 -5.26 -4.38 9.15
N LYS A 114 -5.94 -4.31 8.00
CA LYS A 114 -5.46 -4.80 6.69
C LYS A 114 -4.12 -4.17 6.29
N ASN A 115 -3.86 -2.93 6.68
CA ASN A 115 -2.63 -2.23 6.33
C ASN A 115 -1.51 -2.37 7.37
N THR A 116 -1.79 -2.98 8.53
CA THR A 116 -0.84 -2.99 9.66
C THR A 116 -0.38 -4.39 10.07
N ALA A 117 -1.22 -5.42 9.90
CA ALA A 117 -0.89 -6.78 10.32
C ALA A 117 -1.39 -7.85 9.35
N ARG A 118 -0.77 -9.04 9.43
CA ARG A 118 -1.21 -10.27 8.73
C ARG A 118 -1.63 -11.37 9.71
N ILE A 119 -1.01 -11.39 10.90
CA ILE A 119 -1.37 -12.29 12.00
C ILE A 119 -2.24 -11.53 12.98
N ILE A 120 -3.46 -12.01 13.18
CA ILE A 120 -4.49 -11.32 13.96
C ILE A 120 -4.97 -12.25 15.07
N ILE A 121 -4.95 -11.76 16.31
CA ILE A 121 -5.35 -12.50 17.50
C ILE A 121 -6.68 -11.94 17.97
N CYS A 122 -7.70 -12.80 17.99
CA CYS A 122 -9.07 -12.42 18.32
C CYS A 122 -9.35 -12.74 19.80
N LEU A 123 -9.50 -11.70 20.63
CA LEU A 123 -9.71 -11.77 22.07
C LEU A 123 -11.04 -11.09 22.44
N PHE A 124 -12.16 -11.72 22.09
CA PHE A 124 -13.48 -11.19 22.41
C PHE A 124 -14.00 -11.64 23.78
N SER A 125 -14.98 -10.93 24.36
CA SER A 125 -15.75 -11.38 25.53
C SER A 125 -16.50 -12.67 25.21
N ASN A 126 -17.30 -12.65 24.14
CA ASN A 126 -18.00 -13.82 23.62
C ASN A 126 -17.21 -14.39 22.43
N THR A 127 -16.36 -15.37 22.72
CA THR A 127 -15.43 -15.93 21.74
C THR A 127 -16.14 -16.52 20.53
N ARG A 128 -17.28 -17.19 20.70
CA ARG A 128 -18.01 -17.85 19.61
C ARG A 128 -18.69 -16.83 18.68
N GLU A 129 -19.57 -16.00 19.24
CA GLU A 129 -20.43 -15.14 18.42
C GLU A 129 -19.65 -13.96 17.84
N SER A 130 -18.82 -13.27 18.65
CA SER A 130 -18.07 -12.11 18.17
C SER A 130 -17.00 -12.49 17.15
N SER A 131 -16.36 -13.66 17.28
CA SER A 131 -15.42 -14.14 16.25
C SER A 131 -16.12 -14.46 14.94
N ARG A 132 -17.36 -14.98 14.98
CA ARG A 132 -18.16 -15.22 13.76
C ARG A 132 -18.46 -13.90 13.04
N GLU A 133 -18.94 -12.90 13.78
CA GLU A 133 -19.23 -11.58 13.20
C GLU A 133 -17.97 -10.90 12.64
N PHE A 134 -16.87 -10.96 13.37
CA PHE A 134 -15.59 -10.41 12.93
C PHE A 134 -15.05 -11.07 11.67
N LEU A 135 -15.01 -12.41 11.61
CA LEU A 135 -14.53 -13.13 10.42
C LEU A 135 -15.47 -12.93 9.22
N THR A 136 -16.77 -12.78 9.44
CA THR A 136 -17.72 -12.38 8.39
C THR A 136 -17.38 -10.98 7.86
N ALA A 137 -17.11 -10.02 8.74
CA ALA A 137 -16.73 -8.66 8.35
C ALA A 137 -15.36 -8.60 7.65
N ALA A 138 -14.37 -9.36 8.12
CA ALA A 138 -13.04 -9.40 7.51
C ALA A 138 -13.07 -9.99 6.09
N ASN A 139 -13.85 -11.04 5.88
CA ASN A 139 -14.04 -11.63 4.55
C ASN A 139 -14.76 -10.68 3.59
N THR A 140 -15.76 -9.91 4.05
CA THR A 140 -16.43 -8.91 3.18
C THR A 140 -15.51 -7.76 2.77
N GLN A 141 -14.48 -7.43 3.56
CA GLN A 141 -13.44 -6.44 3.24
C GLN A 141 -12.28 -7.00 2.40
N GLY A 142 -12.39 -8.25 1.92
CA GLY A 142 -11.39 -8.89 1.08
C GLY A 142 -10.07 -9.17 1.81
N MET A 143 -10.10 -9.40 3.13
CA MET A 143 -8.96 -9.92 3.88
C MET A 143 -8.85 -11.43 3.60
N SER A 144 -8.20 -11.76 2.48
CA SER A 144 -8.21 -13.11 1.91
C SER A 144 -7.55 -14.16 2.80
N VAL A 145 -8.03 -15.40 2.63
CA VAL A 145 -7.59 -16.64 3.29
C VAL A 145 -6.08 -16.93 3.17
N ASN A 146 -5.44 -16.38 2.14
CA ASN A 146 -4.07 -16.75 1.79
C ASN A 146 -3.03 -15.84 2.45
N GLU A 147 -3.42 -14.60 2.76
CA GLU A 147 -2.51 -13.57 3.28
C GLU A 147 -2.65 -13.39 4.79
N PHE A 148 -3.83 -13.66 5.35
CA PHE A 148 -4.12 -13.43 6.76
C PHE A 148 -4.27 -14.75 7.52
N ALA A 149 -3.75 -14.79 8.74
CA ALA A 149 -4.01 -15.87 9.69
C ALA A 149 -4.71 -15.31 10.92
N TYR A 150 -5.85 -15.90 11.28
CA TYR A 150 -6.61 -15.55 12.48
C TYR A 150 -6.35 -16.58 13.56
N ILE A 151 -5.82 -16.14 14.69
CA ILE A 151 -5.61 -17.00 15.85
C ILE A 151 -6.75 -16.73 16.83
N LEU A 152 -7.46 -17.80 17.18
CA LEU A 152 -8.61 -17.80 18.06
C LEU A 152 -8.27 -18.58 19.34
N PRO A 153 -7.73 -17.93 20.38
CA PRO A 153 -7.66 -18.54 21.69
C PRO A 153 -9.07 -18.80 22.21
N TRP A 154 -9.44 -20.07 22.34
CA TRP A 154 -10.80 -20.49 22.65
C TRP A 154 -11.13 -20.35 24.14
N LEU A 155 -11.30 -19.09 24.56
CA LEU A 155 -11.59 -18.73 25.94
C LEU A 155 -13.08 -18.85 26.23
N GLN A 156 -13.47 -19.95 26.86
CA GLN A 156 -14.86 -20.21 27.28
C GLN A 156 -15.01 -20.11 28.79
N ASP A 157 -16.07 -19.46 29.22
CA ASP A 157 -16.50 -19.45 30.62
C ASP A 157 -17.65 -20.45 30.81
N GLY A 158 -17.36 -21.57 31.46
CA GLY A 158 -18.37 -22.58 31.82
C GLY A 158 -18.45 -23.77 30.86
N ALA A 159 -19.65 -24.02 30.32
CA ALA A 159 -19.95 -25.17 29.48
C ALA A 159 -19.19 -25.12 28.14
N LYS A 160 -19.01 -26.28 27.53
CA LYS A 160 -18.37 -26.41 26.21
C LYS A 160 -19.27 -25.79 25.15
N ASP A 161 -18.83 -24.69 24.52
CA ASP A 161 -19.55 -24.15 23.38
C ASP A 161 -19.45 -25.10 22.19
N THR A 162 -20.54 -25.23 21.44
CA THR A 162 -20.48 -25.88 20.13
C THR A 162 -19.66 -25.01 19.15
N SER A 163 -19.18 -25.60 18.07
CA SER A 163 -18.42 -24.85 17.08
C SER A 163 -19.29 -23.77 16.41
N PRO A 164 -18.73 -22.62 16.00
CA PRO A 164 -19.50 -21.49 15.46
C PRO A 164 -20.31 -21.80 14.19
N TRP A 165 -19.86 -22.77 13.40
CA TRP A 165 -20.52 -23.21 12.18
C TRP A 165 -21.56 -24.32 12.41
N ILE A 166 -21.83 -24.69 13.67
CA ILE A 166 -22.90 -25.64 13.99
C ILE A 166 -24.13 -24.82 14.38
N GLY A 167 -25.20 -24.96 13.60
CA GLY A 167 -26.50 -24.36 13.84
C GLY A 167 -27.18 -24.90 15.10
N THR A 168 -28.25 -24.23 15.53
CA THR A 168 -29.06 -24.68 16.68
C THR A 168 -29.73 -26.03 16.46
N ASP A 169 -29.89 -26.43 15.21
CA ASP A 169 -30.41 -27.72 14.74
C ASP A 169 -29.31 -28.80 14.60
N GLY A 170 -28.05 -28.46 14.89
CA GLY A 170 -26.90 -29.35 14.72
C GLY A 170 -26.39 -29.45 13.28
N SER A 171 -26.98 -28.71 12.33
CA SER A 171 -26.52 -28.70 10.94
C SER A 171 -25.23 -27.89 10.77
N VAL A 172 -24.38 -28.30 9.83
CA VAL A 172 -23.15 -27.57 9.50
C VAL A 172 -23.47 -26.44 8.53
N LEU A 173 -23.31 -25.20 8.99
CA LEU A 173 -23.41 -23.99 8.20
C LEU A 173 -22.12 -23.79 7.39
N GLN A 174 -22.07 -24.42 6.21
CA GLN A 174 -20.87 -24.40 5.35
C GLN A 174 -20.36 -22.98 5.06
N LYS A 175 -21.27 -22.03 4.79
CA LYS A 175 -20.90 -20.62 4.56
C LYS A 175 -20.13 -19.99 5.73
N VAL A 176 -20.47 -20.36 6.96
CA VAL A 176 -19.78 -19.87 8.16
C VAL A 176 -18.45 -20.60 8.30
N LYS A 177 -18.41 -21.90 8.08
CA LYS A 177 -17.18 -22.70 8.14
C LYS A 177 -16.12 -22.22 7.13
N ASP A 178 -16.54 -21.85 5.91
CA ASP A 178 -15.65 -21.31 4.89
C ASP A 178 -14.98 -20.01 5.33
N GLN A 179 -15.63 -19.21 6.19
CA GLN A 179 -15.06 -17.99 6.75
C GLN A 179 -13.93 -18.26 7.76
N TYR A 180 -13.89 -19.47 8.33
CA TYR A 180 -12.87 -19.91 9.29
C TYR A 180 -11.71 -20.65 8.61
N ALA A 181 -11.68 -20.75 7.27
CA ALA A 181 -10.68 -21.54 6.55
C ALA A 181 -9.21 -21.10 6.76
N ASN A 182 -8.95 -19.91 7.31
CA ASN A 182 -7.64 -19.42 7.76
C ASN A 182 -7.56 -19.15 9.28
N ALA A 183 -8.46 -19.77 10.04
CA ALA A 183 -8.49 -19.65 11.48
C ALA A 183 -7.76 -20.83 12.14
N ILE A 184 -6.92 -20.50 13.11
CA ILE A 184 -6.26 -21.45 14.00
C ILE A 184 -6.91 -21.30 15.38
N ILE A 185 -7.61 -22.32 15.83
CA ILE A 185 -8.21 -22.35 17.15
C ILE A 185 -7.19 -22.94 18.12
N VAL A 186 -6.83 -22.19 19.16
CA VAL A 186 -5.99 -22.71 20.26
C VAL A 186 -6.93 -23.11 21.38
N ASP A 187 -6.96 -24.40 21.72
CA ASP A 187 -7.84 -24.92 22.76
C ASP A 187 -7.25 -26.19 23.40
N ASP A 188 -7.90 -26.69 24.46
CA ASP A 188 -7.54 -27.91 25.18
C ASP A 188 -7.34 -29.08 24.20
N VAL A 189 -6.38 -29.96 24.51
CA VAL A 189 -6.07 -31.17 23.72
C VAL A 189 -7.30 -31.99 23.35
N ASN A 190 -8.31 -32.01 24.23
CA ASN A 190 -9.51 -32.81 24.11
C ASN A 190 -10.73 -31.98 23.68
N SER A 191 -10.54 -30.75 23.17
CA SER A 191 -11.67 -29.88 22.80
C SER A 191 -12.49 -30.44 21.63
N PHE A 192 -11.85 -31.05 20.64
CA PHE A 192 -12.53 -31.66 19.49
C PHE A 192 -12.48 -33.19 19.48
N ASP A 193 -12.01 -33.79 20.58
CA ASP A 193 -11.90 -35.23 20.74
C ASP A 193 -12.77 -35.70 21.93
N ASN A 194 -13.52 -36.77 21.74
CA ASN A 194 -14.39 -37.35 22.75
C ASN A 194 -13.69 -38.42 23.61
N SER A 195 -12.37 -38.63 23.41
CA SER A 195 -11.58 -39.63 24.16
C SER A 195 -11.65 -39.47 25.68
N ILE A 196 -11.77 -38.24 26.17
CA ILE A 196 -11.97 -37.84 27.57
C ILE A 196 -13.36 -38.21 28.14
N ILE A 197 -14.37 -38.32 27.27
CA ILE A 197 -15.75 -38.61 27.67
C ILE A 197 -15.92 -40.08 28.04
N GLY A 198 -15.24 -40.98 27.31
CA GLY A 198 -15.32 -42.43 27.51
C GLY A 198 -15.08 -42.86 28.97
N PRO A 199 -13.91 -42.53 29.56
CA PRO A 199 -13.60 -42.87 30.95
C PRO A 199 -14.60 -42.33 31.99
N PHE A 200 -15.16 -41.15 31.72
CA PHE A 200 -16.13 -40.50 32.60
C PHE A 200 -17.49 -41.20 32.53
N VAL A 201 -17.97 -41.51 31.33
CA VAL A 201 -19.22 -42.24 31.12
C VAL A 201 -19.15 -43.65 31.69
N GLU A 202 -18.02 -44.35 31.54
CA GLU A 202 -17.79 -45.65 32.19
C GLU A 202 -17.96 -45.55 33.72
N ARG A 203 -17.35 -44.54 34.35
CA ARG A 203 -17.42 -44.31 35.80
C ARG A 203 -18.83 -43.97 36.29
N ILE A 204 -19.60 -43.22 35.51
CA ILE A 204 -20.97 -42.83 35.85
C ILE A 204 -21.90 -44.04 35.78
N LYS A 205 -21.74 -44.87 34.74
CA LYS A 205 -22.49 -46.13 34.59
C LYS A 205 -22.23 -47.08 35.77
N ASP A 206 -20.97 -47.19 36.19
CA ASP A 206 -20.60 -47.96 37.40
C ASP A 206 -21.22 -47.40 38.69
N ALA A 207 -21.43 -46.08 38.76
CA ALA A 207 -22.10 -45.42 39.88
C ALA A 207 -23.64 -45.54 39.84
N GLY A 208 -24.19 -46.23 38.82
CA GLY A 208 -25.64 -46.41 38.65
C GLY A 208 -26.37 -45.18 38.08
N LEU A 209 -25.62 -44.21 37.54
CA LEU A 209 -26.17 -43.02 36.89
C LEU A 209 -26.23 -43.23 35.37
N THR A 210 -27.17 -42.56 34.72
CA THR A 210 -27.34 -42.59 33.26
C THR A 210 -26.81 -41.32 32.61
N GLU A 211 -26.60 -41.35 31.29
CA GLU A 211 -26.16 -40.16 30.52
C GLU A 211 -27.17 -39.01 30.59
N ALA A 212 -28.45 -39.30 30.86
CA ALA A 212 -29.50 -38.29 31.05
C ALA A 212 -29.40 -37.55 32.39
N ASP A 213 -28.71 -38.12 33.38
CA ASP A 213 -28.54 -37.53 34.71
C ASP A 213 -27.37 -36.54 34.76
N VAL A 214 -26.62 -36.42 33.66
CA VAL A 214 -25.35 -35.70 33.62
C VAL A 214 -25.36 -34.64 32.52
N ASP A 215 -25.00 -33.42 32.89
CA ASP A 215 -24.81 -32.35 31.92
C ASP A 215 -23.47 -32.55 31.17
N ILE A 216 -23.55 -33.20 30.01
CA ILE A 216 -22.40 -33.46 29.13
C ILE A 216 -21.75 -32.13 28.68
N ALA A 217 -22.50 -31.02 28.62
CA ALA A 217 -21.93 -29.73 28.27
C ALA A 217 -20.94 -29.22 29.33
N ASN A 218 -21.08 -29.63 30.59
CA ASN A 218 -20.19 -29.27 31.70
C ASN A 218 -19.20 -30.39 32.09
N ILE A 219 -18.89 -31.30 31.16
CA ILE A 219 -17.99 -32.44 31.44
C ILE A 219 -16.62 -32.03 32.00
N TYR A 220 -16.06 -30.92 31.52
CA TYR A 220 -14.80 -30.39 32.05
C TYR A 220 -14.90 -29.97 33.51
N GLY A 221 -16.04 -29.42 33.94
CA GLY A 221 -16.28 -29.05 35.32
C GLY A 221 -16.22 -30.26 36.25
N TYR A 222 -16.85 -31.37 35.86
CA TYR A 222 -16.83 -32.61 36.62
C TYR A 222 -15.42 -33.23 36.69
N LEU A 223 -14.70 -33.22 35.57
CA LEU A 223 -13.35 -33.77 35.51
C LEU A 223 -12.35 -32.96 36.33
N TYR A 224 -12.39 -31.64 36.23
CA TYR A 224 -11.54 -30.79 37.06
C TYR A 224 -11.89 -30.88 38.54
N LEU A 225 -13.17 -31.09 38.89
CA LEU A 225 -13.56 -31.31 40.28
C LEU A 225 -13.02 -32.64 40.82
N PHE A 226 -13.08 -33.72 40.02
CA PHE A 226 -12.47 -35.00 40.36
C PHE A 226 -10.96 -34.86 40.55
N ASP A 227 -10.28 -34.21 39.61
CA ASP A 227 -8.83 -33.97 39.68
C ASP A 227 -8.47 -33.10 40.90
N ALA A 228 -9.31 -32.11 41.25
CA ALA A 228 -9.10 -31.25 42.41
C ALA A 228 -9.17 -32.05 43.72
N LEU A 229 -10.16 -32.93 43.86
CA LEU A 229 -10.28 -33.81 45.02
C LEU A 229 -9.09 -34.78 45.12
N LYS A 230 -8.65 -35.33 43.97
CA LYS A 230 -7.48 -36.20 43.89
C LYS A 230 -6.20 -35.47 44.27
N LEU A 231 -6.01 -34.24 43.81
CA LEU A 231 -4.89 -33.37 44.20
C LEU A 231 -4.88 -33.14 45.72
N TYR A 232 -6.04 -32.82 46.31
CA TYR A 232 -6.16 -32.64 47.75
C TYR A 232 -5.79 -33.92 48.51
N ALA A 233 -6.34 -35.07 48.14
CA ALA A 233 -6.11 -36.34 48.81
C ALA A 233 -4.64 -36.80 48.72
N LEU A 234 -4.02 -36.68 47.54
CA LEU A 234 -2.60 -37.01 47.35
C LEU A 234 -1.69 -36.10 48.17
N THR A 235 -2.02 -34.81 48.22
CA THR A 235 -1.29 -33.82 49.03
C THR A 235 -1.46 -34.11 50.51
N ALA A 236 -2.67 -34.37 50.97
CA ALA A 236 -2.97 -34.70 52.37
C ALA A 236 -2.19 -35.94 52.81
N ARG A 237 -2.16 -37.00 51.98
CA ARG A 237 -1.34 -38.19 52.23
C ARG A 237 0.16 -37.85 52.32
N LYS A 238 0.67 -37.02 51.40
CA LYS A 238 2.07 -36.58 51.41
C LYS A 238 2.41 -35.80 52.68
N VAL A 239 1.55 -34.87 53.09
CA VAL A 239 1.73 -34.06 54.31
C VAL A 239 1.64 -34.92 55.57
N MET A 240 0.69 -35.85 55.65
CA MET A 240 0.60 -36.79 56.79
C MET A 240 1.83 -37.69 56.88
N ASN A 241 2.32 -38.22 55.76
CA ASN A 241 3.53 -39.04 55.76
C ASN A 241 4.79 -38.27 56.18
N MET A 242 4.86 -36.97 55.89
CA MET A 242 6.01 -36.13 56.26
C MET A 242 5.95 -35.62 57.70
N THR A 243 4.75 -35.26 58.18
CA THR A 243 4.60 -34.53 59.45
C THR A 243 3.97 -35.35 60.57
N GLY A 244 3.22 -36.41 60.27
CA GLY A 244 2.49 -37.22 61.24
C GLY A 244 1.34 -36.51 61.97
N ASP A 245 1.06 -35.24 61.67
CA ASP A 245 0.07 -34.41 62.36
C ASP A 245 -1.08 -34.02 61.43
N SER A 246 -2.31 -34.35 61.84
CA SER A 246 -3.54 -34.05 61.10
C SER A 246 -3.86 -32.56 61.05
N ARG A 247 -3.31 -31.74 61.96
CA ARG A 247 -3.53 -30.28 61.97
C ARG A 247 -2.94 -29.59 60.74
N ASN A 248 -1.89 -30.17 60.15
CA ASN A 248 -1.26 -29.64 58.93
C ASN A 248 -2.14 -29.75 57.68
N LEU A 249 -3.20 -30.58 57.72
CA LEU A 249 -4.17 -30.70 56.64
C LEU A 249 -5.07 -29.46 56.51
N VAL A 250 -5.33 -28.78 57.63
CA VAL A 250 -6.13 -27.54 57.66
C VAL A 250 -5.25 -26.32 57.35
N ASN A 251 -3.93 -26.43 57.52
CA ASN A 251 -3.00 -25.35 57.23
C ASN A 251 -2.83 -25.14 55.73
N GLY A 252 -3.52 -24.12 55.21
CA GLY A 252 -3.58 -23.80 53.79
C GLY A 252 -2.22 -23.57 53.15
N ARG A 253 -1.30 -22.90 53.83
CA ARG A 253 0.05 -22.65 53.29
C ARG A 253 0.88 -23.92 53.16
N VAL A 254 0.80 -24.84 54.12
CA VAL A 254 1.52 -26.12 54.08
C VAL A 254 0.97 -27.01 52.97
N MET A 255 -0.36 -27.10 52.89
CA MET A 255 -1.04 -27.84 51.82
C MET A 255 -0.72 -27.25 50.44
N TRP A 256 -0.83 -25.93 50.29
CA TRP A 256 -0.52 -25.24 49.03
C TRP A 256 0.93 -25.45 48.59
N ASN A 257 1.91 -25.34 49.49
CA ASN A 257 3.31 -25.62 49.19
C ASN A 257 3.53 -27.08 48.77
N SER A 258 2.78 -28.01 49.36
CA SER A 258 2.88 -29.44 49.07
C SER A 258 2.24 -29.83 47.72
N MET A 259 1.31 -29.02 47.21
CA MET A 259 0.69 -29.16 45.88
C MET A 259 1.59 -28.68 44.74
N ARG A 260 2.58 -27.82 45.01
CA ARG A 260 3.52 -27.31 43.99
C ARG A 260 4.26 -28.47 43.35
N ARG A 261 4.44 -28.40 42.02
CA ARG A 261 5.22 -29.37 41.23
C ARG A 261 4.75 -30.82 41.38
N LEU A 262 3.51 -31.04 41.81
CA LEU A 262 2.93 -32.37 41.97
C LEU A 262 2.42 -32.89 40.62
N LYS A 263 2.80 -34.11 40.26
CA LYS A 263 2.37 -34.79 39.03
C LYS A 263 1.55 -36.03 39.38
N PHE A 264 0.39 -36.19 38.78
CA PHE A 264 -0.48 -37.33 39.00
C PHE A 264 -1.36 -37.62 37.77
N THR A 265 -1.86 -38.85 37.67
CA THR A 265 -2.82 -39.22 36.62
C THR A 265 -4.21 -38.71 36.97
N GLY A 266 -4.98 -38.26 35.99
CA GLY A 266 -6.38 -37.83 36.18
C GLY A 266 -7.33 -38.99 36.46
N MET A 267 -8.59 -38.84 36.05
CA MET A 267 -9.59 -39.90 36.11
C MET A 267 -9.16 -41.11 35.28
N LEU A 268 -9.34 -42.31 35.84
CA LEU A 268 -9.10 -43.59 35.17
C LEU A 268 -10.44 -44.29 34.96
N GLY A 269 -10.75 -44.60 33.71
CA GLY A 269 -11.88 -45.45 33.32
C GLY A 269 -11.69 -46.89 33.81
N VAL A 270 -12.77 -47.65 33.75
CA VAL A 270 -12.80 -49.08 34.13
C VAL A 270 -11.97 -49.89 33.14
N SER A 271 -11.93 -49.44 31.89
CA SER A 271 -11.06 -49.95 30.82
C SER A 271 -9.56 -49.65 31.03
N GLY A 272 -9.19 -48.90 32.07
CA GLY A 272 -7.82 -48.46 32.33
C GLY A 272 -7.40 -47.21 31.52
N LEU A 273 -8.29 -46.67 30.69
CA LEU A 273 -8.03 -45.44 29.94
C LEU A 273 -8.01 -44.22 30.87
N ALA A 274 -6.93 -43.43 30.84
CA ALA A 274 -6.77 -42.23 31.65
C ALA A 274 -7.26 -40.98 30.92
N SER A 275 -7.92 -40.06 31.65
CA SER A 275 -8.30 -38.72 31.16
C SER A 275 -7.10 -37.79 30.91
N GLY A 276 -5.89 -38.22 31.26
CA GLY A 276 -4.66 -37.45 31.05
C GLY A 276 -3.77 -37.38 32.28
N ILE A 277 -2.63 -36.71 32.16
CA ILE A 277 -1.71 -36.43 33.25
C ILE A 277 -1.90 -34.98 33.70
N VAL A 278 -2.02 -34.77 35.00
CA VAL A 278 -2.05 -33.46 35.63
C VAL A 278 -0.67 -33.16 36.18
N THR A 279 -0.08 -32.06 35.72
CA THR A 279 1.19 -31.53 36.23
C THR A 279 0.92 -30.17 36.83
N MET A 280 1.18 -30.00 38.12
CA MET A 280 1.11 -28.70 38.78
C MET A 280 2.44 -27.97 38.60
N ASP A 281 2.39 -26.66 38.43
CA ASP A 281 3.55 -25.80 38.32
C ASP A 281 4.06 -25.36 39.71
N ASP A 282 5.02 -24.43 39.69
CA ASP A 282 5.60 -23.88 40.92
C ASP A 282 4.66 -22.91 41.67
N ARG A 283 3.62 -22.40 41.03
CA ARG A 283 2.59 -21.51 41.60
C ARG A 283 1.34 -22.29 42.02
N SER A 284 1.40 -23.63 42.02
CA SER A 284 0.27 -24.54 42.25
C SER A 284 -0.88 -24.30 41.26
N GLU A 285 -0.53 -24.11 40.00
CA GLU A 285 -1.43 -23.99 38.85
C GLU A 285 -1.14 -25.12 37.88
N ARG A 286 -2.17 -25.67 37.23
CA ARG A 286 -1.97 -26.75 36.27
C ARG A 286 -1.21 -26.24 35.06
N ALA A 287 -0.13 -26.93 34.72
CA ALA A 287 0.66 -26.64 33.53
C ALA A 287 -0.18 -26.84 32.26
N PRO A 288 -0.06 -25.96 31.25
CA PRO A 288 -0.89 -25.94 30.06
C PRO A 288 -0.64 -27.13 29.15
N LEU A 289 -1.71 -27.75 28.68
CA LEU A 289 -1.67 -28.80 27.66
C LEU A 289 -2.72 -28.46 26.60
N TYR A 290 -2.27 -28.03 25.42
CA TYR A 290 -3.14 -27.49 24.37
C TYR A 290 -2.83 -28.08 23.00
N ARG A 291 -3.74 -27.85 22.06
CA ARG A 291 -3.53 -28.07 20.63
C ARG A 291 -3.91 -26.83 19.84
N GLY A 292 -3.20 -26.62 18.75
CA GLY A 292 -3.64 -25.73 17.69
C GLY A 292 -4.47 -26.56 16.72
N PHE A 293 -5.66 -26.08 16.41
CA PHE A 293 -6.64 -26.76 15.57
C PHE A 293 -6.86 -25.93 14.31
N PHE A 294 -6.81 -26.57 13.15
CA PHE A 294 -7.03 -25.93 11.88
C PHE A 294 -8.42 -26.28 11.35
N VAL A 295 -9.16 -25.26 10.93
CA VAL A 295 -10.50 -25.43 10.35
C VAL A 295 -10.36 -25.56 8.84
N SER A 296 -10.46 -26.79 8.33
CA SER A 296 -10.43 -27.05 6.89
C SER A 296 -11.80 -26.77 6.27
N PRO A 297 -11.88 -26.09 5.11
CA PRO A 297 -13.16 -25.91 4.41
C PRO A 297 -13.74 -27.25 3.93
N ASN A 298 -12.87 -28.18 3.52
CA ASN A 298 -13.25 -29.43 2.83
C ASN A 298 -13.54 -30.60 3.77
N ILE A 299 -13.18 -30.49 5.06
CA ILE A 299 -13.30 -31.59 6.04
C ILE A 299 -14.23 -31.13 7.15
N ASP A 300 -15.26 -31.90 7.45
CA ASP A 300 -16.31 -31.51 8.42
C ASP A 300 -15.83 -31.41 9.86
N GLN A 301 -14.76 -32.14 10.18
CA GLN A 301 -14.14 -32.12 11.48
C GLN A 301 -12.93 -31.17 11.51
N VAL A 302 -12.75 -30.51 12.65
CA VAL A 302 -11.57 -29.69 12.91
C VAL A 302 -10.37 -30.61 13.15
N ILE A 303 -9.25 -30.30 12.50
CA ILE A 303 -8.10 -31.20 12.49
C ILE A 303 -7.01 -30.63 13.39
N PRO A 304 -6.41 -31.44 14.28
CA PRO A 304 -5.35 -30.98 15.15
C PRO A 304 -4.07 -30.75 14.33
N MET A 305 -3.55 -29.52 14.38
CA MET A 305 -2.41 -29.03 13.59
C MET A 305 -1.09 -29.10 14.37
N VAL A 306 -1.10 -28.63 15.62
CA VAL A 306 0.07 -28.69 16.51
C VAL A 306 -0.31 -29.19 17.89
N HIS A 307 0.63 -29.88 18.52
CA HIS A 307 0.53 -30.32 19.90
C HIS A 307 1.44 -29.45 20.76
N MET A 308 0.94 -28.97 21.90
CA MET A 308 1.64 -28.05 22.79
C MET A 308 1.70 -28.67 24.20
N GLU A 309 2.88 -29.14 24.60
CA GLU A 309 3.08 -29.84 25.87
C GLU A 309 4.08 -29.08 26.77
N PRO A 310 3.83 -29.00 28.09
CA PRO A 310 4.71 -28.27 29.00
C PRO A 310 5.87 -29.15 29.48
N THR A 311 7.09 -28.63 29.38
CA THR A 311 8.30 -29.20 29.99
C THR A 311 8.67 -28.36 31.23
N MET A 312 8.84 -29.01 32.38
CA MET A 312 9.10 -28.32 33.63
C MET A 312 10.54 -27.80 33.69
N ILE A 313 10.71 -26.59 34.23
CA ILE A 313 12.04 -25.99 34.46
C ILE A 313 12.47 -26.26 35.89
N ASP A 314 13.62 -26.91 36.07
CA ASP A 314 14.11 -27.34 37.38
C ASP A 314 14.52 -26.17 38.29
N LYS A 315 15.23 -25.17 37.74
CA LYS A 315 15.74 -24.00 38.48
C LYS A 315 14.91 -22.75 38.18
N CYS A 316 13.65 -22.76 38.59
CA CYS A 316 12.74 -21.64 38.39
C CYS A 316 12.00 -21.28 39.69
N ASP A 317 11.94 -19.98 39.97
CA ASP A 317 11.12 -19.40 41.04
C ASP A 317 9.94 -18.65 40.41
N GLY A 318 8.80 -19.33 40.34
CA GLY A 318 7.59 -18.80 39.73
C GLY A 318 6.94 -17.71 40.59
N LEU A 319 7.27 -17.63 41.88
CA LEU A 319 6.73 -16.62 42.78
C LEU A 319 7.40 -15.26 42.55
N ALA A 320 8.72 -15.24 42.37
CA ALA A 320 9.47 -14.03 42.08
C ALA A 320 9.15 -13.45 40.69
N ASN A 321 9.17 -14.30 39.66
CA ASN A 321 9.02 -13.87 38.26
C ASN A 321 7.56 -13.69 37.81
N ARG A 322 6.59 -14.04 38.67
CA ARG A 322 5.15 -14.04 38.34
C ARG A 322 4.75 -14.91 37.14
N SER A 323 5.65 -15.78 36.68
CA SER A 323 5.43 -16.68 35.54
C SER A 323 5.35 -18.14 35.97
N GLY A 324 4.73 -18.98 35.15
CA GLY A 324 4.82 -20.43 35.29
C GLY A 324 6.26 -20.94 35.15
N CYS A 325 6.58 -22.04 35.82
CA CYS A 325 7.90 -22.70 35.74
C CYS A 325 7.90 -23.85 34.74
N TYR A 326 7.51 -23.55 33.51
CA TYR A 326 7.47 -24.50 32.41
C TYR A 326 7.82 -23.79 31.09
N GLU A 327 8.26 -24.56 30.11
CA GLU A 327 8.37 -24.13 28.72
C GLU A 327 7.43 -24.99 27.87
N ILE A 328 6.71 -24.36 26.94
CA ILE A 328 5.80 -25.09 26.07
C ILE A 328 6.56 -25.50 24.81
N VAL A 329 6.65 -26.81 24.60
CA VAL A 329 7.23 -27.39 23.39
C VAL A 329 6.11 -27.62 22.40
N VAL A 330 6.25 -27.02 21.22
CA VAL A 330 5.29 -27.14 20.11
C VAL A 330 5.80 -28.20 19.13
N THR A 331 4.94 -29.16 18.78
CA THR A 331 5.23 -30.18 17.77
C THR A 331 4.19 -30.16 16.66
N ASP A 332 4.63 -30.13 15.41
CA ASP A 332 3.75 -30.14 14.24
C ASP A 332 3.18 -31.55 14.02
N MET A 333 1.86 -31.65 13.94
CA MET A 333 1.14 -32.88 13.56
C MET A 333 0.74 -32.90 12.09
N MET A 334 0.68 -31.73 11.44
CA MET A 334 0.39 -31.59 10.02
C MET A 334 1.39 -30.67 9.32
N ARG A 335 1.62 -30.92 8.04
CA ARG A 335 2.42 -30.07 7.13
C ARG A 335 1.61 -29.82 5.86
N ASP A 336 1.91 -28.71 5.17
CA ASP A 336 1.36 -28.37 3.85
C ASP A 336 -0.18 -28.33 3.76
N PHE A 337 -0.86 -27.87 4.82
CA PHE A 337 -2.31 -27.82 4.91
C PHE A 337 -2.90 -26.42 4.67
N TRP A 338 -2.08 -25.36 4.62
CA TRP A 338 -2.57 -23.98 4.54
C TRP A 338 -3.19 -23.70 3.16
N PRO A 339 -4.31 -22.95 3.07
CA PRO A 339 -5.03 -22.73 1.81
C PRO A 339 -4.35 -21.71 0.86
N SER A 340 -3.02 -21.60 0.85
CA SER A 340 -2.28 -20.78 -0.12
C SER A 340 -1.83 -21.59 -1.34
N VAL A 341 -1.53 -20.91 -2.45
CA VAL A 341 -0.97 -21.55 -3.66
C VAL A 341 0.31 -22.35 -3.32
N ASP A 342 1.12 -21.81 -2.42
CA ASP A 342 2.37 -22.42 -1.97
C ASP A 342 2.19 -23.42 -0.81
N ARG A 343 0.94 -23.63 -0.34
CA ARG A 343 0.56 -24.44 0.84
C ARG A 343 1.26 -24.07 2.15
N ARG A 344 1.82 -22.87 2.21
CA ARG A 344 2.54 -22.32 3.37
C ARG A 344 1.72 -21.26 4.06
N MET A 345 1.91 -21.16 5.38
CA MET A 345 1.30 -20.12 6.19
C MET A 345 1.86 -18.73 5.84
N PRO A 346 1.07 -17.65 6.04
CA PRO A 346 1.53 -16.30 5.76
C PRO A 346 2.67 -15.90 6.70
N LYS A 347 3.54 -15.03 6.21
CA LYS A 347 4.54 -14.35 7.06
C LYS A 347 3.85 -13.24 7.85
N ASP A 348 4.45 -12.85 8.98
CA ASP A 348 3.94 -11.76 9.81
C ASP A 348 4.06 -10.38 9.14
N GLU A 349 5.03 -10.24 8.25
CA GLU A 349 5.22 -9.06 7.39
C GLU A 349 5.27 -9.47 5.90
N PRO A 350 4.61 -8.72 5.00
CA PRO A 350 4.77 -8.90 3.56
C PRO A 350 6.23 -8.78 3.14
N SER A 351 6.64 -9.47 2.08
CA SER A 351 8.03 -9.43 1.56
C SER A 351 8.51 -8.01 1.23
N CYS A 352 7.60 -7.16 0.77
CA CYS A 352 7.84 -5.77 0.37
C CYS A 352 7.67 -4.77 1.53
N GLY A 353 7.34 -5.20 2.76
CA GLY A 353 6.88 -4.33 3.84
C GLY A 353 5.44 -3.84 3.62
N PHE A 354 4.82 -3.23 4.62
CA PHE A 354 3.42 -2.79 4.52
C PHE A 354 3.24 -1.57 3.60
N ARG A 355 4.29 -0.74 3.46
CA ARG A 355 4.30 0.46 2.61
C ARG A 355 5.21 0.34 1.39
N GLY A 356 5.67 -0.87 1.08
CA GLY A 356 6.63 -1.07 0.01
C GLY A 356 8.07 -0.70 0.37
N GLU A 357 8.37 -0.42 1.65
CA GLU A 357 9.67 0.09 2.10
C GLU A 357 10.86 -0.85 1.84
N ARG A 358 10.61 -2.15 1.64
CA ARG A 358 11.67 -3.14 1.36
C ARG A 358 11.78 -3.52 -0.11
N CYS A 359 10.90 -3.00 -0.96
CA CYS A 359 11.01 -3.24 -2.40
C CYS A 359 12.08 -2.35 -3.00
N ASP A 360 12.90 -2.95 -3.87
CA ASP A 360 13.90 -2.23 -4.63
C ASP A 360 13.24 -1.52 -5.82
N PHE A 361 13.01 -0.21 -5.68
CA PHE A 361 12.48 0.64 -6.74
C PHE A 361 13.58 1.21 -7.66
N THR A 362 14.85 0.82 -7.47
CA THR A 362 15.99 1.41 -8.18
C THR A 362 15.85 1.28 -9.70
N LEU A 363 15.33 0.15 -10.21
CA LEU A 363 15.09 -0.04 -11.64
C LEU A 363 14.03 0.92 -12.22
N LEU A 364 12.95 1.18 -11.48
CA LEU A 364 11.91 2.14 -11.90
C LEU A 364 12.43 3.57 -11.86
N ILE A 365 13.23 3.91 -10.84
CA ILE A 365 13.86 5.23 -10.70
C ILE A 365 14.86 5.47 -11.83
N ILE A 366 15.72 4.48 -12.14
CA ILE A 366 16.68 4.56 -13.26
C ILE A 366 15.92 4.71 -14.59
N GLY A 367 14.88 3.90 -14.81
CA GLY A 367 14.05 3.99 -16.02
C GLY A 367 13.40 5.37 -16.18
N GLY A 368 12.80 5.91 -15.11
CA GLY A 368 12.20 7.24 -15.10
C GLY A 368 13.22 8.36 -15.36
N ALA A 369 14.41 8.27 -14.75
CA ALA A 369 15.48 9.23 -14.97
C ALA A 369 15.99 9.21 -16.43
N LEU A 370 16.12 8.03 -17.03
CA LEU A 370 16.59 7.88 -18.41
C LEU A 370 15.59 8.45 -19.42
N ILE A 371 14.29 8.26 -19.19
CA ILE A 371 13.22 8.88 -19.98
C ILE A 371 13.26 10.41 -19.85
N ALA A 372 13.44 10.94 -18.63
CA ALA A 372 13.53 12.38 -18.41
C ALA A 372 14.76 13.00 -19.12
N VAL A 373 15.90 12.32 -19.11
CA VAL A 373 17.12 12.75 -19.82
C VAL A 373 16.89 12.76 -21.34
N VAL A 374 16.24 11.73 -21.90
CA VAL A 374 15.93 11.71 -23.34
C VAL A 374 14.97 12.84 -23.73
N MET A 375 13.95 13.10 -22.91
CA MET A 375 13.02 14.21 -23.15
C MET A 375 13.74 15.57 -23.12
N LEU A 376 14.63 15.79 -22.16
CA LEU A 376 15.44 17.02 -22.10
C LEU A 376 16.40 17.14 -23.28
N ALA A 377 16.99 16.04 -23.74
CA ALA A 377 17.86 16.02 -24.91
C ALA A 377 17.08 16.36 -26.19
N LEU A 378 15.86 15.83 -26.36
CA LEU A 378 15.00 16.15 -27.51
C LEU A 378 14.57 17.62 -27.53
N VAL A 379 14.18 18.16 -26.37
CA VAL A 379 13.85 19.59 -26.25
C VAL A 379 15.08 20.46 -26.53
N GLY A 380 16.24 20.08 -26.00
CA GLY A 380 17.51 20.76 -26.26
C GLY A 380 17.90 20.72 -27.75
N ALA A 381 17.77 19.57 -28.41
CA ALA A 381 18.03 19.41 -29.84
C ALA A 381 17.08 20.25 -30.69
N PHE A 382 15.79 20.29 -30.35
CA PHE A 382 14.80 21.12 -31.04
C PHE A 382 15.09 22.62 -30.87
N ALA A 383 15.42 23.06 -29.66
CA ALA A 383 15.81 24.44 -29.39
C ALA A 383 17.09 24.82 -30.14
N LEU A 384 18.09 23.94 -30.17
CA LEU A 384 19.33 24.15 -30.91
C LEU A 384 19.09 24.24 -32.42
N HIS A 385 18.24 23.36 -32.98
CA HIS A 385 17.83 23.43 -34.38
C HIS A 385 17.18 24.77 -34.72
N ARG A 386 16.21 25.20 -33.91
CA ARG A 386 15.54 26.52 -34.03
C ARG A 386 16.53 27.69 -33.95
N LEU A 387 17.55 27.60 -33.11
CA LEU A 387 18.57 28.64 -32.97
C LEU A 387 19.52 28.70 -34.17
N ILE A 388 19.92 27.54 -34.70
CA ILE A 388 20.77 27.46 -35.90
C ILE A 388 20.01 28.01 -37.11
N GLU A 389 18.74 27.63 -37.26
CA GLU A 389 17.88 28.10 -38.36
C GLU A 389 17.68 29.63 -38.31
N LYS A 390 17.40 30.20 -37.13
CA LYS A 390 17.35 31.66 -36.96
C LYS A 390 18.67 32.35 -37.34
N ARG A 391 19.80 31.82 -36.86
CA ARG A 391 21.13 32.36 -37.20
C ARG A 391 21.49 32.24 -38.68
N ALA A 392 20.99 31.21 -39.36
CA ALA A 392 21.17 31.04 -40.80
C ALA A 392 20.33 32.05 -41.59
N LEU A 393 19.10 32.31 -41.14
CA LEU A 393 18.19 33.29 -41.74
C LEU A 393 18.67 34.73 -41.58
N ASP A 394 19.28 35.08 -40.43
CA ASP A 394 19.81 36.44 -40.17
C ASP A 394 21.04 36.79 -41.04
N LYS A 395 21.70 35.80 -41.65
CA LYS A 395 22.88 36.00 -42.50
C LYS A 395 22.56 36.22 -43.99
N LEU A 396 21.29 36.28 -44.37
CA LEU A 396 20.86 36.39 -45.77
C LEU A 396 20.67 37.88 -46.16
N PRO A 397 21.55 38.46 -47.01
CA PRO A 397 21.59 39.90 -47.27
C PRO A 397 20.46 40.46 -48.17
N PHE A 398 19.56 39.62 -48.66
CA PHE A 398 18.47 39.99 -49.59
C PHE A 398 17.08 39.90 -48.94
N ARG A 399 16.98 39.54 -47.65
CA ARG A 399 15.71 39.52 -46.91
C ARG A 399 15.46 40.89 -46.30
N ILE A 400 14.56 41.66 -46.90
CA ILE A 400 14.12 42.96 -46.38
C ILE A 400 12.74 42.74 -45.74
N TYR A 401 12.61 42.97 -44.43
CA TYR A 401 11.31 42.92 -43.77
C TYR A 401 10.47 44.13 -44.17
N ARG A 402 9.16 43.94 -44.37
CA ARG A 402 8.23 45.02 -44.72
C ARG A 402 8.21 46.13 -43.65
N ASP A 403 8.40 45.76 -42.39
CA ASP A 403 8.45 46.69 -41.25
C ASP A 403 9.75 47.54 -41.24
N ASP A 404 10.79 47.11 -41.96
CA ASP A 404 12.06 47.84 -42.11
C ASP A 404 12.08 48.78 -43.32
N MET A 405 10.99 48.84 -44.12
CA MET A 405 10.83 49.76 -45.24
C MET A 405 9.96 50.96 -44.84
N GLN A 406 10.58 52.14 -44.78
CA GLN A 406 9.86 53.42 -44.66
C GLN A 406 10.09 54.27 -45.91
N PHE A 407 8.97 54.74 -46.48
CA PHE A 407 8.98 55.78 -47.51
C PHE A 407 9.18 57.12 -46.82
N ILE A 408 10.22 57.86 -47.22
CA ILE A 408 10.57 59.14 -46.63
C ILE A 408 10.16 60.25 -47.59
N ASP A 409 9.37 61.20 -47.08
CA ASP A 409 8.97 62.39 -47.81
C ASP A 409 10.07 63.48 -47.77
N GLU A 410 10.05 64.40 -48.73
CA GLU A 410 11.15 65.36 -48.99
C GLU A 410 11.45 66.27 -47.78
N GLU A 411 10.46 66.54 -46.93
CA GLU A 411 10.60 67.31 -45.69
C GLU A 411 11.24 66.51 -44.54
N GLN A 412 10.92 65.21 -44.43
CA GLN A 412 11.50 64.35 -43.38
C GLN A 412 13.00 64.10 -43.61
N LEU A 413 13.42 64.04 -44.88
CA LEU A 413 14.83 63.92 -45.26
C LEU A 413 15.65 65.16 -44.86
N LYS A 414 15.08 66.37 -45.02
CA LYS A 414 15.71 67.64 -44.57
C LYS A 414 15.84 67.70 -43.04
N SER A 415 14.86 67.16 -42.31
CA SER A 415 14.87 67.08 -40.85
C SER A 415 15.97 66.14 -40.31
N MET A 416 16.19 64.98 -40.94
CA MET A 416 17.22 64.01 -40.53
C MET A 416 18.67 64.49 -40.76
N LEU A 417 18.90 65.40 -41.72
CA LEU A 417 20.20 66.04 -41.94
C LEU A 417 20.52 67.15 -40.92
N SER A 418 19.49 67.69 -40.26
CA SER A 418 19.61 68.80 -39.30
C SER A 418 20.05 68.35 -37.89
N LEU A 419 19.85 67.09 -37.54
CA LEU A 419 20.25 66.53 -36.24
C LEU A 419 21.43 65.56 -36.39
N GLY A 420 22.61 66.14 -36.56
CA GLY A 420 23.91 65.58 -36.17
C GLY A 420 24.20 64.13 -36.52
N SER A 421 24.73 63.85 -37.71
CA SER A 421 25.63 62.70 -37.89
C SER A 421 26.78 63.01 -38.84
N THR A 422 27.94 63.36 -38.27
CA THR A 422 29.25 63.44 -38.94
C THR A 422 29.86 62.05 -39.20
N ARG A 423 29.06 60.98 -39.29
CA ARG A 423 29.58 59.60 -39.45
C ARG A 423 28.87 58.71 -40.46
N THR A 424 28.01 59.24 -41.32
CA THR A 424 27.51 58.50 -42.49
C THR A 424 28.05 59.15 -43.77
N LYS A 425 28.46 58.34 -44.76
CA LYS A 425 28.99 58.78 -46.07
C LYS A 425 27.89 59.46 -46.93
N MET A 426 27.25 60.50 -46.40
CA MET A 426 26.07 61.15 -46.99
C MET A 426 26.34 62.59 -47.43
N SER A 427 27.51 63.16 -47.12
CA SER A 427 27.83 64.56 -47.44
C SER A 427 28.21 64.84 -48.91
N ASN A 428 28.25 63.82 -49.79
CA ASN A 428 28.73 63.98 -51.17
C ASN A 428 27.80 63.43 -52.27
N ALA A 429 26.51 63.17 -51.99
CA ALA A 429 25.57 62.75 -53.04
C ALA A 429 24.86 63.98 -53.64
N ASN A 430 25.01 64.19 -54.96
CA ASN A 430 24.35 65.26 -55.69
C ASN A 430 22.82 65.15 -55.59
N TYR A 431 22.22 66.24 -55.10
CA TYR A 431 20.79 66.43 -54.89
C TYR A 431 20.06 66.50 -56.24
N GLY A 432 19.12 65.58 -56.50
CA GLY A 432 18.30 65.63 -57.71
C GLY A 432 17.42 64.41 -58.04
N SER A 433 17.56 63.27 -57.36
CA SER A 433 16.73 62.09 -57.68
C SER A 433 15.51 61.96 -56.77
N ARG A 434 14.32 61.96 -57.36
CA ARG A 434 12.98 61.97 -56.71
C ARG A 434 12.59 60.73 -55.90
N ASN A 435 13.53 59.84 -55.56
CA ASN A 435 13.20 58.46 -55.21
C ASN A 435 14.24 57.82 -54.25
N HIS A 436 13.99 57.91 -52.94
CA HIS A 436 14.88 57.42 -51.87
C HIS A 436 14.11 56.53 -50.88
N ALA A 437 14.65 55.35 -50.56
CA ALA A 437 14.16 54.48 -49.48
C ALA A 437 15.31 54.04 -48.57
N ILE A 438 15.04 53.95 -47.26
CA ILE A 438 15.98 53.38 -46.28
C ILE A 438 15.66 51.90 -46.10
N ILE A 439 16.70 51.07 -46.11
CA ILE A 439 16.64 49.63 -45.87
C ILE A 439 17.50 49.34 -44.64
N GLY A 440 16.88 49.07 -43.49
CA GLY A 440 17.58 48.73 -42.25
C GLY A 440 18.44 49.86 -41.66
N THR A 441 19.23 49.55 -40.63
CA THR A 441 19.83 50.56 -39.74
C THR A 441 21.02 51.36 -40.28
N ASN A 442 21.38 51.29 -41.57
CA ASN A 442 22.36 52.21 -42.21
C ASN A 442 22.54 52.02 -43.73
N THR A 443 21.57 51.42 -44.43
CA THR A 443 21.66 51.17 -45.89
C THR A 443 20.60 51.97 -46.63
N HIS A 444 21.04 52.98 -47.41
CA HIS A 444 20.16 53.73 -48.31
C HIS A 444 20.14 53.04 -49.68
N VAL A 445 18.94 52.78 -50.21
CA VAL A 445 18.77 52.41 -51.62
C VAL A 445 18.16 53.60 -52.35
N ILE A 446 18.96 54.15 -53.27
CA ILE A 446 18.54 55.18 -54.21
C ILE A 446 18.13 54.45 -55.48
N TYR A 447 16.84 54.38 -55.77
CA TYR A 447 16.33 53.82 -57.03
C TYR A 447 16.33 54.95 -58.07
N HIS A 448 17.53 55.26 -58.57
CA HIS A 448 17.76 56.41 -59.44
C HIS A 448 17.34 56.14 -60.90
N LYS A 449 17.22 54.87 -61.33
CA LYS A 449 17.15 54.54 -62.78
C LYS A 449 15.91 53.79 -63.24
N GLY A 450 14.95 53.58 -62.34
CA GLY A 450 13.70 52.87 -62.67
C GLY A 450 13.92 51.38 -62.93
N THR A 451 12.99 50.81 -63.68
CA THR A 451 13.01 49.41 -64.12
C THR A 451 13.95 49.25 -65.33
N LEU A 452 14.37 48.02 -65.63
CA LEU A 452 15.10 47.72 -66.85
C LEU A 452 14.29 48.11 -68.10
N GLN A 453 12.96 48.05 -68.01
CA GLN A 453 12.05 48.51 -69.05
C GLN A 453 12.25 50.00 -69.36
N ASP A 454 12.35 50.85 -68.34
CA ASP A 454 12.53 52.29 -68.50
C ASP A 454 13.87 52.67 -69.16
N ILE A 455 14.87 51.80 -69.09
CA ILE A 455 16.18 52.02 -69.72
C ILE A 455 16.21 51.46 -71.15
N ILE A 456 15.70 50.25 -71.37
CA ILE A 456 15.74 49.61 -72.70
C ILE A 456 14.87 50.36 -73.71
N TYR A 457 13.74 50.95 -73.28
CA TYR A 457 12.84 51.68 -74.17
C TYR A 457 13.11 53.20 -74.23
N ASN A 458 14.21 53.67 -73.66
CA ASN A 458 14.56 55.09 -73.71
C ASN A 458 15.58 55.36 -74.81
N ASP A 459 15.12 55.97 -75.91
CA ASP A 459 15.94 56.30 -77.08
C ASP A 459 17.10 57.27 -76.77
N ASN A 460 17.06 57.96 -75.62
CA ASN A 460 18.13 58.85 -75.19
C ASN A 460 19.28 58.14 -74.46
N ILE A 461 19.18 56.83 -74.21
CA ILE A 461 20.19 56.04 -73.51
C ILE A 461 20.77 55.00 -74.47
N GLN A 462 22.05 55.13 -74.82
CA GLN A 462 22.77 54.13 -75.60
C GLN A 462 23.48 53.14 -74.68
N LEU A 463 22.97 51.90 -74.61
CA LEU A 463 23.59 50.80 -73.88
C LEU A 463 24.63 50.09 -74.77
N ASP A 464 25.87 50.01 -74.30
CA ASP A 464 26.91 49.25 -74.97
C ASP A 464 26.76 47.73 -74.72
N GLN A 465 27.49 46.92 -75.48
CA GLN A 465 27.42 45.46 -75.36
C GLN A 465 27.90 44.94 -73.98
N LYS A 466 28.72 45.72 -73.26
CA LYS A 466 29.19 45.35 -71.92
C LYS A 466 28.09 45.54 -70.88
N PHE A 467 27.26 46.57 -71.01
CA PHE A 467 26.07 46.76 -70.19
C PHE A 467 25.04 45.64 -70.40
N HIS A 468 24.77 45.26 -71.65
CA HIS A 468 23.89 44.12 -71.94
C HIS A 468 24.39 42.82 -71.30
N GLY A 469 25.69 42.52 -71.42
CA GLY A 469 26.28 41.33 -70.79
C GLY A 469 26.25 41.37 -69.26
N ALA A 470 26.44 42.55 -68.66
CA ALA A 470 26.34 42.72 -67.21
C ALA A 470 24.92 42.49 -66.70
N PHE A 471 23.92 43.05 -67.38
CA PHE A 471 22.50 42.89 -67.02
C PHE A 471 22.05 41.44 -67.12
N ILE A 472 22.38 40.74 -68.20
CA ILE A 472 22.03 39.32 -68.36
C ILE A 472 22.66 38.48 -67.25
N ARG A 473 23.93 38.71 -66.92
CA ARG A 473 24.62 38.00 -65.85
C ARG A 473 23.95 38.23 -64.50
N ASP A 474 23.56 39.47 -64.20
CA ASP A 474 22.94 39.82 -62.93
C ASP A 474 21.53 39.20 -62.82
N ILE A 475 20.75 39.15 -63.91
CA ILE A 475 19.46 38.44 -63.97
C ILE A 475 19.65 36.94 -63.76
N LEU A 476 20.60 36.31 -64.47
CA LEU A 476 20.86 34.88 -64.36
C LEU A 476 21.30 34.49 -62.95
N GLY A 477 22.18 35.27 -62.33
CA GLY A 477 22.59 35.05 -60.94
C GLY A 477 21.44 35.20 -59.95
N GLY A 478 20.53 36.14 -60.19
CA GLY A 478 19.30 36.28 -59.40
C GLY A 478 18.34 35.09 -59.54
N LEU A 479 18.16 34.58 -60.77
CA LEU A 479 17.29 33.43 -61.04
C LEU A 479 17.86 32.13 -60.47
N GLU A 480 19.14 31.88 -60.67
CA GLU A 480 19.83 30.72 -60.11
C GLU A 480 19.69 30.68 -58.59
N TYR A 481 19.85 31.84 -57.94
CA TYR A 481 19.63 31.98 -56.51
C TYR A 481 18.19 31.65 -56.11
N LEU A 482 17.19 32.22 -56.80
CA LEU A 482 15.78 31.97 -56.50
C LEU A 482 15.42 30.50 -56.69
N HIS A 483 15.94 29.85 -57.73
CA HIS A 483 15.69 28.44 -58.04
C HIS A 483 16.31 27.49 -57.01
N ALA A 484 17.44 27.87 -56.42
CA ALA A 484 18.05 27.13 -55.33
C ALA A 484 17.41 27.40 -53.94
N SER A 485 16.56 28.42 -53.84
CA SER A 485 15.87 28.80 -52.61
C SER A 485 14.53 28.07 -52.43
N ALA A 486 13.93 28.17 -51.24
CA ALA A 486 12.59 27.62 -50.98
C ALA A 486 11.46 28.26 -51.81
N ILE A 487 11.73 29.39 -52.47
CA ILE A 487 10.78 30.04 -53.41
C ILE A 487 10.73 29.25 -54.74
N GLY A 488 11.83 28.62 -55.14
CA GLY A 488 11.90 27.69 -56.28
C GLY A 488 11.82 28.32 -57.68
N CYS A 489 11.12 29.44 -57.85
CA CYS A 489 11.03 30.15 -59.14
C CYS A 489 10.74 31.65 -58.95
N HIS A 490 10.96 32.46 -59.99
CA HIS A 490 10.53 33.87 -59.99
C HIS A 490 9.03 34.00 -60.32
N GLY A 491 8.49 33.18 -61.23
CA GLY A 491 7.07 33.12 -61.59
C GLY A 491 6.57 34.20 -62.57
N SER A 492 7.14 35.41 -62.58
CA SER A 492 6.74 36.50 -63.48
C SER A 492 7.92 37.42 -63.84
N LEU A 493 8.95 36.86 -64.49
CA LEU A 493 10.13 37.63 -64.88
C LEU A 493 9.82 38.49 -66.10
N THR A 494 9.79 39.80 -65.90
CA THR A 494 9.62 40.83 -66.94
C THR A 494 10.69 41.92 -66.78
N THR A 495 10.87 42.75 -67.82
CA THR A 495 11.73 43.94 -67.74
C THR A 495 11.25 44.93 -66.67
N TRP A 496 9.97 44.90 -66.30
CA TRP A 496 9.39 45.65 -65.18
C TRP A 496 9.89 45.15 -63.82
N SER A 497 9.92 43.82 -63.62
CA SER A 497 10.39 43.17 -62.38
C SER A 497 11.91 43.19 -62.18
N CYS A 498 12.66 43.86 -63.06
CA CYS A 498 14.12 44.00 -62.97
C CYS A 498 14.46 45.45 -62.61
N LEU A 499 14.77 45.71 -61.34
CA LEU A 499 15.14 47.05 -60.87
C LEU A 499 16.64 47.30 -61.02
N ILE A 500 17.01 48.53 -61.41
CA ILE A 500 18.41 48.92 -61.58
C ILE A 500 18.86 49.81 -60.42
N ASP A 501 19.87 49.36 -59.70
CA ASP A 501 20.45 50.12 -58.59
C ASP A 501 21.41 51.22 -59.08
N ARG A 502 21.89 52.05 -58.13
CA ARG A 502 22.82 53.16 -58.43
C ARG A 502 24.14 52.71 -59.09
N ASN A 503 24.52 51.44 -58.92
CA ASN A 503 25.76 50.85 -59.43
C ASN A 503 25.55 50.15 -60.79
N TRP A 504 24.39 50.31 -61.43
CA TRP A 504 23.99 49.61 -62.65
C TRP A 504 23.91 48.08 -62.47
N MET A 505 23.61 47.58 -61.27
CA MET A 505 23.31 46.16 -61.06
C MET A 505 21.80 45.93 -61.10
N ILE A 506 21.41 44.79 -61.70
CA ILE A 506 20.01 44.37 -61.70
C ILE A 506 19.66 43.65 -60.39
N LYS A 507 18.50 43.99 -59.84
CA LYS A 507 17.83 43.32 -58.72
C LYS A 507 16.48 42.81 -59.19
N LEU A 508 16.24 41.52 -59.01
CA LEU A 508 14.94 40.92 -59.31
C LEU A 508 13.94 41.27 -58.19
N THR A 509 12.72 41.62 -58.57
CA THR A 509 11.60 41.92 -57.66
C THR A 509 10.35 41.16 -58.09
N ASP A 510 9.27 41.23 -57.33
CA ASP A 510 8.00 40.56 -57.66
C ASP A 510 8.08 39.03 -57.84
N TYR A 511 9.12 38.41 -57.29
CA TYR A 511 9.28 36.95 -57.25
C TYR A 511 8.43 36.33 -56.12
N GLY A 512 7.93 35.12 -56.33
CA GLY A 512 7.11 34.40 -55.35
C GLY A 512 5.68 34.94 -55.19
N ILE A 513 5.24 35.86 -56.05
CA ILE A 513 3.87 36.42 -56.05
C ILE A 513 2.93 35.60 -56.95
N ALA A 514 3.47 34.82 -57.91
CA ALA A 514 2.67 33.99 -58.82
C ALA A 514 1.83 32.93 -58.09
N ASP A 515 2.39 32.22 -57.12
CA ASP A 515 1.67 31.20 -56.33
C ASP A 515 0.50 31.81 -55.51
N PRO A 516 0.69 32.93 -54.78
CA PRO A 516 -0.41 33.67 -54.17
C PRO A 516 -1.46 34.17 -55.18
N LEU A 517 -1.05 34.73 -56.32
CA LEU A 517 -1.98 35.26 -57.34
C LEU A 517 -2.83 34.15 -57.97
N GLU A 518 -2.23 33.03 -58.36
CA GLU A 518 -2.94 31.87 -58.93
C GLU A 518 -3.88 31.24 -57.90
N ARG A 519 -3.48 31.23 -56.62
CA ARG A 519 -4.34 30.82 -55.51
C ARG A 519 -5.49 31.79 -55.29
N TRP A 520 -5.25 33.09 -55.31
CA TRP A 520 -6.28 34.13 -55.16
C TRP A 520 -7.25 34.17 -56.35
N GLU A 521 -6.79 33.87 -57.57
CA GLU A 521 -7.64 33.68 -58.74
C GLU A 521 -8.52 32.42 -58.58
N LYS A 522 -7.95 31.28 -58.16
CA LYS A 522 -8.71 30.06 -57.85
C LYS A 522 -9.72 30.26 -56.72
N GLU A 523 -9.39 31.10 -55.74
CA GLU A 523 -10.25 31.48 -54.63
C GLU A 523 -11.23 32.62 -55.00
N GLN A 524 -11.23 33.10 -56.26
CA GLN A 524 -12.03 34.23 -56.78
C GLN A 524 -11.84 35.56 -56.01
N ALA A 525 -10.75 35.71 -55.25
CA ALA A 525 -10.41 36.94 -54.57
C ALA A 525 -9.93 38.04 -55.54
N VAL A 526 -9.46 37.67 -56.73
CA VAL A 526 -9.05 38.56 -57.82
C VAL A 526 -9.57 37.99 -59.15
N SER A 527 -10.12 38.82 -60.05
CA SER A 527 -10.49 38.39 -61.41
C SER A 527 -9.58 39.04 -62.46
N VAL A 528 -9.15 38.25 -63.44
CA VAL A 528 -8.21 38.69 -64.50
C VAL A 528 -8.98 39.29 -65.70
N GLU A 529 -10.30 39.12 -65.79
CA GLU A 529 -11.11 39.72 -66.86
C GLU A 529 -11.41 41.21 -66.70
N ALA A 530 -11.05 41.86 -65.59
CA ALA A 530 -11.44 43.25 -65.33
C ALA A 530 -10.79 44.31 -66.26
N LEU A 531 -9.81 43.93 -67.10
CA LEU A 531 -9.00 44.87 -67.90
C LEU A 531 -9.04 44.63 -69.43
N LYS A 532 -10.15 44.12 -69.98
CA LYS A 532 -10.33 43.98 -71.45
C LYS A 532 -11.07 45.15 -72.14
N GLY A 533 -11.18 46.31 -71.50
CA GLY A 533 -11.66 47.55 -72.13
C GLY A 533 -10.52 48.56 -72.25
N GLU A 534 -10.47 49.32 -73.35
CA GLU A 534 -9.46 50.37 -73.63
C GLU A 534 -9.52 51.61 -72.71
N ASP A 535 -9.92 51.46 -71.44
CA ASP A 535 -9.98 52.56 -70.49
C ASP A 535 -8.85 52.45 -69.45
N ASP A 536 -7.85 53.33 -69.57
CA ASP A 536 -6.79 53.56 -68.58
C ASP A 536 -7.41 54.04 -67.25
N LYS A 537 -7.38 53.19 -66.23
CA LYS A 537 -7.78 53.51 -64.84
C LYS A 537 -6.58 53.51 -63.89
N SER A 538 -5.48 54.14 -64.29
CA SER A 538 -4.31 54.39 -63.45
C SER A 538 -4.55 55.33 -62.24
N GLN A 539 -5.78 55.79 -61.97
CA GLN A 539 -6.12 56.50 -60.74
C GLN A 539 -7.11 55.71 -59.87
N ALA A 540 -6.60 55.13 -58.80
CA ALA A 540 -7.41 54.50 -57.76
C ALA A 540 -8.14 55.58 -56.92
N THR A 541 -9.47 55.61 -56.97
CA THR A 541 -10.34 56.46 -56.15
C THR A 541 -10.88 55.74 -54.92
N GLN A 542 -10.06 54.95 -54.22
CA GLN A 542 -10.44 54.38 -52.93
C GLN A 542 -9.33 54.56 -51.90
N SER A 543 -9.64 55.29 -50.82
CA SER A 543 -8.83 55.32 -49.61
C SER A 543 -9.10 54.05 -48.81
N THR A 544 -8.04 53.34 -48.41
CA THR A 544 -8.14 52.24 -47.45
C THR A 544 -7.70 52.74 -46.08
N SER A 545 -8.56 52.50 -45.08
CA SER A 545 -8.33 52.70 -43.64
C SER A 545 -7.21 51.85 -43.09
#